data_AF-A0A941ZAL0-F1
#
_entry.id   AF-A0A941ZAL0-F1
#
_cell.length_a   1.000
_cell.length_b   1.000
_cell.length_c   1.000
_cell.angle_alpha   90.00
_cell.angle_beta   90.00
_cell.angle_gamma   90.00
#
_symmetry.space_group_name_H-M   'P 1'
#
loop_
_entity.id
_entity.type
_entity.pdbx_description
1 polymer ?
#
loop_
_entity_poly.entity_id
_entity_poly.type
_entity_poly.pdbx_seq_one_letter_code
_entity_poly.pdbx_strand_id
1 'polypeptide(L)'
;AKAGAKIFDVEEDSLARFYGHSPILGVHAYFEESGIPVNLDRTEAVAAVQKVREWINFYDWAESPFKGFDHTVIVHKMPGGAFPSSFEQAEKGGFLHYMPAVLKVMSLYNKIIHYFDVTPGSQITWVTCSGVVNKYAKAKGEAGVRHLIKLLTTFIDEKQLNFASMDTAEQEELLGLFRNAPGDFRNLILGHYGKLPMGWPPDWVYMSTFGDEWEKRIGERVELSPLDSMEDENLDKLRQELTSHLGRNPVEEEFILFLMHPKDALDMFEFREKYGEAPLVLPTDVWRQGLKKPGDKVDFELWGKPYSIELVSVGAEHEGLIHVVMRVNNKTRVYTVETPRAKKIEIRMAKGLSEIGAPINGNIWRIGNPERGALKIGDIVHKGEEIANLEAMKMENAIVAPFDAQITEICVKLNSFVIEGQLLFVLEKS
;
A
#
# COMPACT_ATOMS: atom_id res chain seq x y z
N ALA A 1 4.70 30.76 16.76
CA ALA A 1 5.47 31.18 17.97
C ALA A 1 4.74 32.25 18.78
N LYS A 2 4.34 33.40 18.21
CA LYS A 2 3.67 34.50 18.94
C LYS A 2 2.41 34.10 19.72
N ALA A 3 1.65 33.14 19.23
CA ALA A 3 0.46 32.59 19.91
C ALA A 3 0.77 31.61 21.06
N GLY A 4 2.05 31.42 21.43
CA GLY A 4 2.46 30.60 22.57
C GLY A 4 2.97 29.20 22.26
N ALA A 5 2.88 28.73 21.00
CA ALA A 5 3.45 27.45 20.58
C ALA A 5 4.96 27.37 20.88
N LYS A 6 5.39 26.24 21.48
CA LYS A 6 6.74 26.03 22.04
C LYS A 6 7.62 25.10 21.23
N ILE A 7 7.03 24.22 20.44
CA ILE A 7 7.71 23.22 19.62
C ILE A 7 7.20 23.40 18.19
N PHE A 8 8.12 23.30 17.22
CA PHE A 8 7.83 23.39 15.79
C PHE A 8 8.55 22.25 15.09
N ASP A 9 7.79 21.50 14.30
CA ASP A 9 8.38 20.49 13.42
C ASP A 9 8.97 21.18 12.19
N VAL A 10 10.23 20.90 11.94
CA VAL A 10 11.03 21.43 10.83
C VAL A 10 11.84 20.28 10.24
N GLU A 11 12.25 20.44 8.99
CA GLU A 11 13.02 19.44 8.26
C GLU A 11 14.44 19.94 8.00
N GLU A 12 15.41 19.04 7.89
CA GLU A 12 16.73 19.41 7.42
C GLU A 12 16.61 20.05 6.02
N ASP A 13 17.28 21.18 5.80
CA ASP A 13 17.10 22.03 4.61
C ASP A 13 17.22 21.28 3.27
N SER A 14 18.11 20.31 3.17
CA SER A 14 18.38 19.53 1.97
C SER A 14 17.41 18.36 1.79
N LEU A 15 16.72 17.94 2.85
CA LEU A 15 15.56 17.03 2.82
C LEU A 15 14.24 17.77 2.59
N ALA A 16 14.16 19.07 2.87
CA ALA A 16 12.97 19.86 2.62
C ALA A 16 12.53 19.72 1.15
N ARG A 17 11.36 19.14 0.94
CA ARG A 17 10.71 18.94 -0.35
C ARG A 17 9.30 19.51 -0.31
N PHE A 18 8.61 19.52 -1.45
CA PHE A 18 7.34 20.22 -1.63
C PHE A 18 6.24 19.85 -0.63
N TYR A 19 6.24 18.61 -0.12
CA TYR A 19 5.25 18.09 0.82
C TYR A 19 5.83 17.83 2.23
N GLY A 20 7.07 18.22 2.46
CA GLY A 20 7.77 18.08 3.73
C GLY A 20 7.54 19.27 4.68
N HIS A 21 8.28 19.31 5.77
CA HIS A 21 8.23 20.44 6.69
C HIS A 21 9.06 21.61 6.15
N SER A 22 8.94 22.77 6.82
CA SER A 22 9.77 23.93 6.49
C SER A 22 11.24 23.69 6.86
N PRO A 23 12.20 24.24 6.09
CA PRO A 23 13.63 24.02 6.31
C PRO A 23 14.10 24.63 7.65
N ILE A 24 14.83 23.84 8.44
CA ILE A 24 15.25 24.15 9.81
C ILE A 24 16.06 25.44 9.91
N LEU A 25 17.05 25.66 9.03
CA LEU A 25 17.88 26.87 9.12
C LEU A 25 17.12 28.11 8.67
N GLY A 26 16.20 27.94 7.71
CA GLY A 26 15.31 29.00 7.24
C GLY A 26 14.32 29.45 8.32
N VAL A 27 13.66 28.49 8.98
CA VAL A 27 12.76 28.78 10.11
C VAL A 27 13.52 29.38 11.29
N HIS A 28 14.71 28.86 11.61
CA HIS A 28 15.55 29.43 12.66
C HIS A 28 15.91 30.89 12.37
N ALA A 29 16.37 31.20 11.15
CA ALA A 29 16.69 32.57 10.75
C ALA A 29 15.49 33.51 10.90
N TYR A 30 14.30 33.07 10.45
CA TYR A 30 13.07 33.85 10.59
C TYR A 30 12.70 34.11 12.06
N PHE A 31 12.85 33.12 12.94
CA PHE A 31 12.59 33.29 14.36
C PHE A 31 13.60 34.21 15.04
N GLU A 32 14.88 34.07 14.72
CA GLU A 32 15.96 34.94 15.21
C GLU A 32 15.72 36.40 14.81
N GLU A 33 15.45 36.67 13.53
CA GLU A 33 15.09 38.01 13.01
C GLU A 33 13.82 38.57 13.66
N SER A 34 12.90 37.69 14.05
CA SER A 34 11.67 38.06 14.75
C SER A 34 11.86 38.26 16.27
N GLY A 35 13.09 38.15 16.79
CA GLY A 35 13.40 38.26 18.22
C GLY A 35 12.88 37.09 19.05
N ILE A 36 12.66 35.94 18.43
CA ILE A 36 12.15 34.73 19.08
C ILE A 36 13.35 33.81 19.34
N PRO A 37 13.74 33.59 20.61
CA PRO A 37 14.85 32.69 20.91
C PRO A 37 14.47 31.24 20.59
N VAL A 38 15.36 30.53 19.91
CA VAL A 38 15.23 29.11 19.56
C VAL A 38 16.40 28.35 20.18
N ASN A 39 16.11 27.22 20.82
CA ASN A 39 17.15 26.34 21.33
C ASN A 39 17.61 25.38 20.23
N LEU A 40 18.56 25.82 19.41
CA LEU A 40 19.14 25.03 18.32
C LEU A 40 20.66 25.24 18.30
N ASP A 41 21.43 24.16 18.26
CA ASP A 41 22.84 24.26 17.89
C ASP A 41 22.93 24.48 16.38
N ARG A 42 23.05 25.74 15.99
CA ARG A 42 23.09 26.14 14.58
C ARG A 42 24.32 25.57 13.87
N THR A 43 25.45 25.43 14.55
CA THR A 43 26.68 24.91 13.95
C THR A 43 26.50 23.45 13.57
N GLU A 44 25.98 22.64 14.48
CA GLU A 44 25.69 21.23 14.22
C GLU A 44 24.57 21.07 13.18
N ALA A 45 23.54 21.92 13.21
CA ALA A 45 22.50 21.90 12.18
C ALA A 45 23.06 22.19 10.78
N VAL A 46 23.95 23.18 10.65
CA VAL A 46 24.63 23.48 9.37
C VAL A 46 25.51 22.30 8.94
N ALA A 47 26.23 21.66 9.85
CA ALA A 47 27.05 20.50 9.55
C ALA A 47 26.20 19.31 9.05
N ALA A 48 25.07 19.03 9.71
CA ALA A 48 24.10 18.03 9.29
C ALA A 48 23.56 18.33 7.88
N VAL A 49 23.25 19.60 7.59
CA VAL A 49 22.78 20.02 6.27
C VAL A 49 23.81 19.75 5.18
N GLN A 50 25.08 20.07 5.42
CA GLN A 50 26.15 19.73 4.46
C GLN A 50 26.30 18.23 4.27
N LYS A 51 26.14 17.44 5.35
CA LYS A 51 26.25 15.99 5.28
C LYS A 51 25.16 15.37 4.42
N VAL A 52 23.91 15.84 4.52
CA VAL A 52 22.80 15.34 3.69
C VAL A 52 23.05 15.57 2.20
N ARG A 53 23.60 16.73 1.83
CA ARG A 53 23.89 17.09 0.43
C ARG A 53 24.85 16.12 -0.26
N GLU A 54 25.68 15.40 0.49
CA GLU A 54 26.60 14.40 -0.05
C GLU A 54 25.88 13.19 -0.64
N TRP A 55 24.68 12.84 -0.13
CA TRP A 55 24.02 11.57 -0.43
C TRP A 55 22.57 11.69 -0.90
N ILE A 56 21.92 12.84 -0.76
CA ILE A 56 20.48 12.97 -1.05
C ILE A 56 20.10 12.59 -2.49
N ASN A 57 20.97 12.87 -3.46
CA ASN A 57 20.71 12.54 -4.87
C ASN A 57 20.67 11.03 -5.15
N PHE A 58 21.12 10.17 -4.22
CA PHE A 58 20.92 8.72 -4.34
C PHE A 58 19.44 8.31 -4.20
N TYR A 59 18.58 9.24 -3.79
CA TYR A 59 17.13 9.07 -3.64
C TYR A 59 16.30 9.76 -4.72
N ASP A 60 16.90 10.29 -5.80
CA ASP A 60 16.19 10.96 -6.91
C ASP A 60 15.04 10.11 -7.49
N TRP A 61 15.23 8.79 -7.52
CA TRP A 61 14.25 7.81 -7.98
C TRP A 61 12.98 7.71 -7.13
N ALA A 62 13.06 8.12 -5.87
CA ALA A 62 11.96 8.09 -4.89
C ALA A 62 11.32 9.47 -4.74
N GLU A 63 11.79 10.48 -5.46
CA GLU A 63 11.17 11.79 -5.43
C GLU A 63 9.77 11.75 -6.03
N SER A 64 8.86 12.53 -5.45
CA SER A 64 7.53 12.69 -6.03
C SER A 64 7.63 13.22 -7.47
N PRO A 65 6.87 12.63 -8.42
CA PRO A 65 6.85 13.13 -9.79
C PRO A 65 6.21 14.53 -9.88
N PHE A 66 5.36 14.91 -8.92
CA PHE A 66 4.77 16.24 -8.87
C PHE A 66 5.62 17.17 -7.99
N LYS A 67 6.25 18.13 -8.65
CA LYS A 67 7.09 19.16 -8.03
C LYS A 67 6.34 20.49 -8.04
N GLY A 68 6.08 21.05 -6.86
CA GLY A 68 5.44 22.36 -6.71
C GLY A 68 4.53 22.45 -5.51
N PHE A 69 4.12 23.67 -5.18
CA PHE A 69 3.13 23.93 -4.14
C PHE A 69 1.72 23.90 -4.72
N ASP A 70 0.79 23.29 -3.98
CA ASP A 70 -0.63 23.30 -4.33
C ASP A 70 -1.46 23.99 -3.24
N HIS A 71 -1.88 25.23 -3.52
CA HIS A 71 -2.75 25.97 -2.60
C HIS A 71 -4.14 25.34 -2.45
N THR A 72 -4.56 24.50 -3.41
CA THR A 72 -5.89 23.88 -3.40
C THR A 72 -6.01 22.80 -2.32
N VAL A 73 -4.92 22.47 -1.61
CA VAL A 73 -4.95 21.64 -0.40
C VAL A 73 -5.93 22.15 0.66
N ILE A 74 -6.20 23.46 0.71
CA ILE A 74 -7.19 24.03 1.62
C ILE A 74 -8.63 23.57 1.33
N VAL A 75 -8.91 23.11 0.10
CA VAL A 75 -10.23 22.61 -0.31
C VAL A 75 -10.28 21.09 -0.48
N HIS A 76 -9.30 20.46 -1.14
CA HIS A 76 -9.31 19.00 -1.33
C HIS A 76 -8.75 18.25 -0.11
N LYS A 77 -8.02 18.94 0.79
CA LYS A 77 -7.55 18.43 2.09
C LYS A 77 -6.74 17.13 2.06
N MET A 78 -6.10 16.80 0.93
CA MET A 78 -5.25 15.62 0.88
C MET A 78 -3.96 15.86 1.69
N PRO A 79 -3.56 14.93 2.55
CA PRO A 79 -2.32 15.04 3.31
C PRO A 79 -1.09 14.80 2.42
N GLY A 80 0.05 15.30 2.87
CA GLY A 80 1.31 15.29 2.12
C GLY A 80 1.82 13.91 1.69
N GLY A 81 1.46 12.84 2.40
CA GLY A 81 1.78 11.46 1.99
C GLY A 81 0.81 10.88 0.97
N ALA A 82 -0.50 11.12 1.13
CA ALA A 82 -1.51 10.60 0.22
C ALA A 82 -1.46 11.30 -1.14
N PHE A 83 -1.23 12.62 -1.15
CA PHE A 83 -1.23 13.42 -2.37
C PHE A 83 -0.24 12.90 -3.44
N PRO A 84 1.08 12.79 -3.21
CA PRO A 84 2.01 12.27 -4.21
C PRO A 84 1.71 10.83 -4.61
N SER A 85 1.27 9.98 -3.66
CA SER A 85 0.89 8.59 -3.95
C SER A 85 -0.30 8.49 -4.92
N SER A 86 -1.26 9.41 -4.82
CA SER A 86 -2.41 9.48 -5.71
C SER A 86 -2.03 9.85 -7.14
N PHE A 87 -1.05 10.74 -7.34
CA PHE A 87 -0.52 11.05 -8.67
C PHE A 87 0.17 9.84 -9.29
N GLU A 88 0.99 9.12 -8.53
CA GLU A 88 1.63 7.89 -9.01
C GLU A 88 0.61 6.82 -9.40
N GLN A 89 -0.45 6.65 -8.59
CA GLN A 89 -1.56 5.75 -8.92
C GLN A 89 -2.31 6.19 -10.19
N ALA A 90 -2.54 7.49 -10.37
CA ALA A 90 -3.21 8.03 -11.55
C ALA A 90 -2.39 7.89 -12.83
N GLU A 91 -1.07 8.06 -12.72
CA GLU A 91 -0.13 7.84 -13.82
C GLU A 91 -0.10 6.37 -14.22
N LYS A 92 0.10 5.45 -13.26
CA LYS A 92 0.06 4.00 -13.50
C LYS A 92 -1.29 3.54 -14.06
N GLY A 93 -2.38 4.18 -13.64
CA GLY A 93 -3.74 3.90 -14.12
C GLY A 93 -4.10 4.56 -15.45
N GLY A 94 -3.23 5.40 -16.03
CA GLY A 94 -3.48 6.07 -17.30
C GLY A 94 -4.54 7.19 -17.26
N PHE A 95 -4.88 7.69 -16.08
CA PHE A 95 -5.91 8.73 -15.89
C PHE A 95 -5.38 10.02 -15.23
N LEU A 96 -4.06 10.22 -15.24
CA LEU A 96 -3.38 11.40 -14.69
C LEU A 96 -3.99 12.73 -15.17
N HIS A 97 -4.42 12.81 -16.43
CA HIS A 97 -5.05 14.00 -17.02
C HIS A 97 -6.40 14.37 -16.35
N TYR A 98 -7.05 13.44 -15.64
CA TYR A 98 -8.25 13.71 -14.85
C TYR A 98 -7.97 14.16 -13.42
N MET A 99 -6.71 14.27 -12.98
CA MET A 99 -6.38 14.70 -11.60
C MET A 99 -7.08 15.99 -11.17
N PRO A 100 -7.16 17.06 -11.98
CA PRO A 100 -7.91 18.26 -11.59
C PRO A 100 -9.38 17.99 -11.29
N ALA A 101 -10.00 17.09 -12.05
CA ALA A 101 -11.38 16.67 -11.83
C ALA A 101 -11.51 15.82 -10.55
N VAL A 102 -10.58 14.90 -10.31
CA VAL A 102 -10.58 14.08 -9.08
C VAL A 102 -10.43 14.98 -7.85
N LEU A 103 -9.48 15.91 -7.83
CA LEU A 103 -9.29 16.86 -6.72
C LEU A 103 -10.53 17.74 -6.52
N LYS A 104 -11.19 18.16 -7.62
CA LYS A 104 -12.47 18.89 -7.52
C LYS A 104 -13.57 18.01 -6.92
N VAL A 105 -13.71 16.76 -7.34
CA VAL A 105 -14.68 15.83 -6.75
C VAL A 105 -14.38 15.55 -5.28
N MET A 106 -13.11 15.40 -4.90
CA MET A 106 -12.70 15.25 -3.49
C MET A 106 -13.09 16.48 -2.65
N SER A 107 -12.87 17.70 -3.16
CA SER A 107 -13.29 18.93 -2.47
C SER A 107 -14.80 19.01 -2.24
N LEU A 108 -15.59 18.46 -3.15
CA LEU A 108 -17.05 18.38 -3.08
C LEU A 108 -17.49 17.25 -2.14
N TYR A 109 -16.85 16.09 -2.23
CA TYR A 109 -17.06 14.93 -1.36
C TYR A 109 -16.83 15.27 0.12
N ASN A 110 -15.82 16.08 0.43
CA ASN A 110 -15.54 16.52 1.80
C ASN A 110 -16.68 17.34 2.43
N LYS A 111 -17.54 17.96 1.60
CA LYS A 111 -18.76 18.63 2.06
C LYS A 111 -19.95 17.68 2.21
N ILE A 112 -19.89 16.46 1.66
CA ILE A 112 -20.93 15.42 1.77
C ILE A 112 -20.69 14.52 2.99
N ILE A 113 -19.46 14.02 3.14
CA ILE A 113 -19.13 13.02 4.17
C ILE A 113 -18.61 13.65 5.47
N HIS A 114 -18.19 14.92 5.42
CA HIS A 114 -17.68 15.69 6.58
C HIS A 114 -16.51 15.00 7.32
N TYR A 115 -15.69 14.24 6.61
CA TYR A 115 -14.58 13.48 7.19
C TYR A 115 -13.22 14.21 7.04
N PHE A 116 -12.27 13.95 7.95
CA PHE A 116 -10.91 14.49 7.89
C PHE A 116 -9.94 13.45 7.35
N ASP A 117 -9.41 13.72 6.16
CA ASP A 117 -8.57 12.78 5.42
C ASP A 117 -7.13 12.71 5.98
N VAL A 118 -6.94 11.88 6.99
CA VAL A 118 -5.63 11.27 7.32
C VAL A 118 -5.70 9.76 7.06
N THR A 119 -4.56 9.08 7.00
CA THR A 119 -4.51 7.63 6.81
C THR A 119 -5.33 6.91 7.91
N PRO A 120 -6.20 5.94 7.57
CA PRO A 120 -6.44 5.38 6.23
C PRO A 120 -7.45 6.16 5.39
N GLY A 121 -8.28 7.01 5.99
CA GLY A 121 -9.41 7.65 5.31
C GLY A 121 -9.04 8.54 4.11
N SER A 122 -7.86 9.16 4.07
CA SER A 122 -7.39 9.84 2.85
C SER A 122 -7.30 8.92 1.63
N GLN A 123 -6.93 7.65 1.83
CA GLN A 123 -6.94 6.64 0.75
C GLN A 123 -8.37 6.24 0.38
N ILE A 124 -9.27 6.11 1.37
CA ILE A 124 -10.70 5.83 1.12
C ILE A 124 -11.30 6.91 0.24
N THR A 125 -11.08 8.18 0.57
CA THR A 125 -11.56 9.33 -0.20
C THR A 125 -10.97 9.35 -1.60
N TRP A 126 -9.66 9.12 -1.73
CA TRP A 126 -8.99 9.02 -3.03
C TRP A 126 -9.58 7.92 -3.92
N VAL A 127 -9.65 6.67 -3.44
CA VAL A 127 -10.13 5.52 -4.22
C VAL A 127 -11.61 5.72 -4.59
N THR A 128 -12.43 6.22 -3.67
CA THR A 128 -13.85 6.48 -3.93
C THR A 128 -14.03 7.58 -4.99
N CYS A 129 -13.39 8.73 -4.82
CA CYS A 129 -13.56 9.87 -5.74
C CYS A 129 -12.96 9.60 -7.12
N SER A 130 -11.77 9.02 -7.18
CA SER A 130 -11.14 8.63 -8.46
C SER A 130 -11.96 7.55 -9.17
N GLY A 131 -12.50 6.58 -8.43
CA GLY A 131 -13.40 5.55 -8.97
C GLY A 131 -14.67 6.15 -9.59
N VAL A 132 -15.30 7.11 -8.91
CA VAL A 132 -16.46 7.85 -9.43
C VAL A 132 -16.08 8.62 -10.70
N VAL A 133 -15.01 9.41 -10.70
CA VAL A 133 -14.57 10.15 -11.89
C VAL A 133 -14.29 9.20 -13.06
N ASN A 134 -13.57 8.11 -12.81
CA ASN A 134 -13.24 7.11 -13.83
C ASN A 134 -14.48 6.40 -14.40
N LYS A 135 -15.52 6.14 -13.58
CA LYS A 135 -16.81 5.62 -14.07
C LYS A 135 -17.43 6.56 -15.09
N TYR A 136 -17.48 7.85 -14.79
CA TYR A 136 -18.04 8.87 -15.68
C TYR A 136 -17.19 9.07 -16.94
N ALA A 137 -15.86 9.07 -16.79
CA ALA A 137 -14.92 9.14 -17.89
C ALA A 137 -15.06 7.93 -18.84
N LYS A 138 -15.20 6.71 -18.30
CA LYS A 138 -15.42 5.51 -19.11
C LYS A 138 -16.75 5.55 -19.87
N ALA A 139 -17.80 6.09 -19.26
CA ALA A 139 -19.13 6.14 -19.88
C ALA A 139 -19.26 7.21 -20.97
N LYS A 140 -18.69 8.41 -20.77
CA LYS A 140 -18.93 9.57 -21.65
C LYS A 140 -17.68 10.46 -21.86
N GLY A 141 -16.48 9.98 -21.55
CA GLY A 141 -15.24 10.75 -21.66
C GLY A 141 -15.24 12.03 -20.82
N GLU A 142 -14.56 13.06 -21.30
CA GLU A 142 -14.52 14.38 -20.66
C GLU A 142 -15.92 14.99 -20.43
N ALA A 143 -16.86 14.74 -21.35
CA ALA A 143 -18.23 15.24 -21.20
C ALA A 143 -18.92 14.63 -19.97
N GLY A 144 -18.67 13.34 -19.69
CA GLY A 144 -19.12 12.68 -18.47
C GLY A 144 -18.52 13.28 -17.21
N VAL A 145 -17.22 13.56 -17.22
CA VAL A 145 -16.52 14.17 -16.07
C VAL A 145 -17.02 15.60 -15.81
N ARG A 146 -17.22 16.40 -16.87
CA ARG A 146 -17.81 17.75 -16.73
C ARG A 146 -19.25 17.70 -16.19
N HIS A 147 -20.04 16.72 -16.65
CA HIS A 147 -21.41 16.51 -16.16
C HIS A 147 -21.42 16.16 -14.67
N LEU A 148 -20.59 15.21 -14.23
CA LEU A 148 -20.44 14.85 -12.82
C LEU A 148 -20.10 16.07 -11.94
N ILE A 149 -19.09 16.85 -12.35
CA ILE A 149 -18.68 18.04 -11.59
C ILE A 149 -19.85 19.04 -11.52
N LYS A 150 -20.57 19.25 -12.62
CA LYS A 150 -21.73 20.13 -12.65
C LYS A 150 -22.82 19.65 -11.70
N LEU A 151 -23.21 18.37 -11.79
CA LEU A 151 -24.21 17.77 -10.91
C LEU A 151 -23.86 17.97 -9.43
N LEU A 152 -22.64 17.61 -9.04
CA LEU A 152 -22.19 17.74 -7.65
C LEU A 152 -22.10 19.20 -7.21
N THR A 153 -21.63 20.11 -8.09
CA THR A 153 -21.55 21.54 -7.78
C THR A 153 -22.93 22.14 -7.58
N THR A 154 -23.89 21.85 -8.46
CA THR A 154 -25.28 22.30 -8.32
C THR A 154 -25.90 21.73 -7.04
N PHE A 155 -25.74 20.44 -6.78
CA PHE A 155 -26.28 19.81 -5.56
C PHE A 155 -25.72 20.44 -4.27
N ILE A 156 -24.42 20.72 -4.24
CA ILE A 156 -23.74 21.20 -3.03
C ILE A 156 -23.89 22.71 -2.87
N ASP A 157 -23.52 23.48 -3.90
CA ASP A 157 -23.38 24.93 -3.79
C ASP A 157 -24.71 25.66 -4.07
N GLU A 158 -25.57 25.15 -4.96
CA GLU A 158 -26.86 25.78 -5.26
C GLU A 158 -28.00 25.21 -4.41
N LYS A 159 -28.06 23.87 -4.28
CA LYS A 159 -29.12 23.17 -3.54
C LYS A 159 -28.79 22.92 -2.07
N GLN A 160 -27.60 23.32 -1.61
CA GLN A 160 -27.18 23.24 -0.20
C GLN A 160 -27.36 21.83 0.38
N LEU A 161 -26.98 20.80 -0.39
CA LEU A 161 -27.09 19.38 -0.04
C LEU A 161 -28.54 18.89 0.18
N ASN A 162 -29.56 19.64 -0.24
CA ASN A 162 -30.96 19.24 -0.12
C ASN A 162 -31.36 18.29 -1.27
N PHE A 163 -31.29 16.99 -1.01
CA PHE A 163 -31.59 15.93 -1.99
C PHE A 163 -32.99 16.06 -2.60
N ALA A 164 -34.00 16.38 -1.79
CA ALA A 164 -35.38 16.50 -2.24
C ALA A 164 -35.62 17.70 -3.20
N SER A 165 -34.66 18.63 -3.29
CA SER A 165 -34.75 19.80 -4.18
C SER A 165 -34.11 19.60 -5.56
N MET A 166 -33.48 18.46 -5.78
CA MET A 166 -32.99 18.00 -7.09
C MET A 166 -34.15 17.44 -7.91
N ASP A 167 -34.07 17.48 -9.24
CA ASP A 167 -35.07 16.81 -10.06
C ASP A 167 -34.96 15.27 -9.98
N THR A 168 -35.99 14.56 -10.44
CA THR A 168 -36.05 13.08 -10.31
C THR A 168 -34.88 12.38 -11.01
N ALA A 169 -34.44 12.87 -12.18
CA ALA A 169 -33.34 12.25 -12.91
C ALA A 169 -32.00 12.50 -12.21
N GLU A 170 -31.80 13.70 -11.67
CA GLU A 170 -30.62 14.04 -10.87
C GLU A 170 -30.58 13.27 -9.55
N GLN A 171 -31.74 13.05 -8.89
CA GLN A 171 -31.83 12.21 -7.70
C GLN A 171 -31.41 10.76 -8.00
N GLU A 172 -31.93 10.17 -9.08
CA GLU A 172 -31.53 8.82 -9.52
C GLU A 172 -30.03 8.74 -9.81
N GLU A 173 -29.47 9.78 -10.44
CA GLU A 173 -28.04 9.85 -10.74
C GLU A 173 -27.19 9.96 -9.46
N LEU A 174 -27.58 10.81 -8.50
CA LEU A 174 -26.93 10.93 -7.19
C LEU A 174 -26.98 9.61 -6.41
N LEU A 175 -28.09 8.88 -6.45
CA LEU A 175 -28.17 7.53 -5.86
C LEU A 175 -27.24 6.53 -6.57
N GLY A 176 -26.85 6.77 -7.82
CA GLY A 176 -25.85 5.99 -8.53
C GLY A 176 -24.38 6.28 -8.16
N LEU A 177 -24.12 7.28 -7.32
CA LEU A 177 -22.77 7.80 -7.07
C LEU A 177 -21.88 6.82 -6.29
N PHE A 178 -22.36 6.34 -5.14
CA PHE A 178 -21.62 5.46 -4.23
C PHE A 178 -21.97 3.98 -4.35
N ARG A 179 -22.80 3.60 -5.34
CA ARG A 179 -23.26 2.21 -5.52
C ARG A 179 -22.12 1.21 -5.69
N ASN A 180 -21.02 1.64 -6.30
CA ASN A 180 -19.80 0.85 -6.51
C ASN A 180 -18.65 1.32 -5.62
N ALA A 181 -18.95 2.01 -4.51
CA ALA A 181 -17.91 2.48 -3.61
C ALA A 181 -17.16 1.29 -2.98
N PRO A 182 -15.85 1.45 -2.69
CA PRO A 182 -15.02 0.40 -2.09
C PRO A 182 -15.56 -0.08 -0.74
N GLY A 183 -15.15 -1.29 -0.33
CA GLY A 183 -15.47 -1.84 0.99
C GLY A 183 -15.09 -0.91 2.13
N ASP A 184 -13.93 -0.25 2.05
CA ASP A 184 -13.50 0.69 3.09
C ASP A 184 -14.40 1.91 3.23
N PHE A 185 -14.96 2.42 2.14
CA PHE A 185 -15.95 3.49 2.22
C PHE A 185 -17.23 3.02 2.92
N ARG A 186 -17.70 1.82 2.59
CA ARG A 186 -18.87 1.20 3.25
C ARG A 186 -18.60 1.05 4.76
N ASN A 187 -17.42 0.56 5.11
CA ASN A 187 -16.99 0.38 6.49
C ASN A 187 -16.85 1.70 7.24
N LEU A 188 -16.34 2.75 6.59
CA LEU A 188 -16.23 4.10 7.13
C LEU A 188 -17.59 4.66 7.53
N ILE A 189 -18.57 4.62 6.62
CA ILE A 189 -19.91 5.18 6.90
C ILE A 189 -20.74 4.30 7.85
N LEU A 190 -20.32 3.07 8.13
CA LEU A 190 -20.89 2.20 9.17
C LEU A 190 -20.17 2.30 10.51
N GLY A 191 -19.06 3.04 10.59
CA GLY A 191 -18.33 3.28 11.84
C GLY A 191 -17.31 2.21 12.20
N HIS A 192 -16.96 1.30 11.29
CA HIS A 192 -15.92 0.30 11.53
C HIS A 192 -14.50 0.90 11.62
N TYR A 193 -14.35 2.20 11.39
CA TYR A 193 -13.14 2.99 11.65
C TYR A 193 -13.28 3.89 12.89
N GLY A 194 -14.31 3.65 13.71
CA GLY A 194 -14.72 4.51 14.81
C GLY A 194 -15.74 5.57 14.39
N LYS A 195 -16.23 6.31 15.39
CA LYS A 195 -17.19 7.39 15.19
C LYS A 195 -16.61 8.52 14.35
N LEU A 196 -17.39 9.00 13.38
CA LEU A 196 -17.01 10.17 12.59
C LEU A 196 -17.10 11.46 13.44
N PRO A 197 -16.02 12.26 13.52
CA PRO A 197 -15.94 13.38 14.47
C PRO A 197 -16.92 14.52 14.17
N MET A 198 -17.36 14.65 12.91
CA MET A 198 -18.26 15.72 12.45
C MET A 198 -19.70 15.23 12.22
N GLY A 199 -20.04 14.06 12.75
CA GLY A 199 -21.34 13.43 12.53
C GLY A 199 -21.37 12.53 11.30
N TRP A 200 -22.53 11.92 11.09
CA TRP A 200 -22.73 10.91 10.06
C TRP A 200 -23.22 11.53 8.74
N PRO A 201 -22.91 10.91 7.58
CA PRO A 201 -23.46 11.33 6.29
C PRO A 201 -25.00 11.30 6.27
N PRO A 202 -25.64 12.08 5.39
CA PRO A 202 -27.09 12.06 5.21
C PRO A 202 -27.58 10.73 4.59
N ASP A 203 -28.85 10.39 4.83
CA ASP A 203 -29.46 9.10 4.43
C ASP A 203 -29.30 8.76 2.94
N TRP A 204 -29.34 9.74 2.05
CA TRP A 204 -29.16 9.50 0.61
C TRP A 204 -27.80 8.86 0.27
N VAL A 205 -26.76 9.10 1.08
CA VAL A 205 -25.45 8.44 0.91
C VAL A 205 -25.57 6.96 1.21
N TYR A 206 -26.32 6.58 2.24
CA TYR A 206 -26.62 5.18 2.56
C TYR A 206 -27.48 4.54 1.48
N MET A 207 -28.53 5.24 1.03
CA MET A 207 -29.37 4.80 -0.09
C MET A 207 -28.54 4.56 -1.35
N SER A 208 -27.60 5.47 -1.66
CA SER A 208 -26.71 5.33 -2.80
C SER A 208 -25.78 4.13 -2.67
N THR A 209 -25.26 3.88 -1.47
CA THR A 209 -24.23 2.87 -1.21
C THR A 209 -24.81 1.46 -1.10
N PHE A 210 -25.95 1.32 -0.40
CA PHE A 210 -26.53 0.03 -0.01
C PHE A 210 -27.83 -0.30 -0.76
N GLY A 211 -28.38 0.65 -1.54
CA GLY A 211 -29.63 0.44 -2.26
C GLY A 211 -30.77 0.13 -1.30
N ASP A 212 -31.57 -0.89 -1.62
CA ASP A 212 -32.76 -1.25 -0.85
C ASP A 212 -32.45 -1.70 0.60
N GLU A 213 -31.21 -2.11 0.90
CA GLU A 213 -30.80 -2.51 2.25
C GLU A 213 -30.42 -1.34 3.17
N TRP A 214 -30.46 -0.09 2.70
CA TRP A 214 -29.86 1.03 3.43
C TRP A 214 -30.41 1.24 4.85
N GLU A 215 -31.71 1.05 5.08
CA GLU A 215 -32.33 1.16 6.41
C GLU A 215 -31.86 0.07 7.37
N LYS A 216 -31.58 -1.13 6.85
CA LYS A 216 -31.00 -2.20 7.65
C LYS A 216 -29.55 -1.85 8.01
N ARG A 217 -28.77 -1.41 7.02
CA ARG A 217 -27.35 -1.10 7.18
C ARG A 217 -27.11 0.06 8.12
N ILE A 218 -27.93 1.11 8.09
CA ILE A 218 -27.80 2.22 9.04
C ILE A 218 -28.04 1.77 10.49
N GLY A 219 -28.88 0.75 10.70
CA GLY A 219 -29.10 0.13 12.00
C GLY A 219 -27.93 -0.74 12.49
N GLU A 220 -27.06 -1.20 11.60
CA GLU A 220 -25.82 -1.94 11.91
C GLU A 220 -24.66 -1.02 12.29
N ARG A 221 -24.84 0.31 12.20
CA ARG A 221 -23.80 1.30 12.46
C ARG A 221 -23.30 1.22 13.90
N VAL A 222 -21.98 1.24 14.06
CA VAL A 222 -21.30 1.25 15.37
C VAL A 222 -20.66 2.62 15.64
N GLU A 223 -20.67 3.05 16.90
CA GLU A 223 -19.94 4.26 17.35
C GLU A 223 -18.77 3.94 18.29
N LEU A 224 -18.64 2.67 18.70
CA LEU A 224 -17.56 2.22 19.57
C LEU A 224 -16.23 2.21 18.83
N SER A 225 -15.13 2.22 19.59
CA SER A 225 -13.83 1.95 19.00
C SER A 225 -13.84 0.53 18.44
N PRO A 226 -13.31 0.28 17.23
CA PRO A 226 -13.16 -1.08 16.72
C PRO A 226 -12.42 -2.00 17.71
N LEU A 227 -11.46 -1.42 18.44
CA LEU A 227 -10.70 -2.11 19.49
C LEU A 227 -11.61 -2.69 20.59
N ASP A 228 -12.71 -2.01 20.93
CA ASP A 228 -13.63 -2.47 21.98
C ASP A 228 -14.46 -3.69 21.54
N SER A 229 -14.49 -3.96 20.23
CA SER A 229 -15.25 -5.06 19.63
C SER A 229 -14.39 -6.24 19.17
N MET A 230 -13.06 -6.09 19.20
CA MET A 230 -12.14 -7.16 18.82
C MET A 230 -12.02 -8.19 19.94
N GLU A 231 -11.96 -9.46 19.55
CA GLU A 231 -11.64 -10.55 20.48
C GLU A 231 -10.15 -10.55 20.81
N ASP A 232 -9.81 -11.03 22.01
CA ASP A 232 -8.41 -11.18 22.41
C ASP A 232 -7.73 -12.27 21.56
N GLU A 233 -6.62 -11.90 20.93
CA GLU A 233 -5.80 -12.83 20.16
C GLU A 233 -5.02 -13.79 21.06
N ASN A 234 -4.88 -15.05 20.63
CA ASN A 234 -4.07 -16.03 21.35
C ASN A 234 -2.58 -15.86 21.00
N LEU A 235 -1.88 -15.03 21.79
CA LEU A 235 -0.47 -14.72 21.59
C LEU A 235 0.45 -15.96 21.66
N ASP A 236 0.11 -16.96 22.47
CA ASP A 236 0.89 -18.20 22.57
C ASP A 236 0.80 -19.01 21.27
N LYS A 237 -0.39 -19.11 20.68
CA LYS A 237 -0.62 -19.76 19.39
C LYS A 237 0.16 -19.04 18.28
N LEU A 238 0.05 -17.71 18.21
CA LEU A 238 0.76 -16.90 17.21
C LEU A 238 2.29 -17.01 17.37
N ARG A 239 2.78 -17.10 18.61
CA ARG A 239 4.22 -17.30 18.86
C ARG A 239 4.69 -18.69 18.42
N GLN A 240 3.87 -19.73 18.61
CA GLN A 240 4.16 -21.08 18.12
C GLN A 240 4.13 -21.17 16.60
N GLU A 241 3.20 -20.46 15.95
CA GLU A 241 3.13 -20.34 14.50
C GLU A 241 4.41 -19.70 13.94
N LEU A 242 4.81 -18.54 14.47
CA LEU A 242 6.05 -17.88 14.06
C LEU A 242 7.28 -18.75 14.33
N THR A 243 7.31 -19.45 15.47
CA THR A 243 8.41 -20.40 15.79
C THR A 243 8.51 -21.51 14.75
N SER A 244 7.37 -22.02 14.29
CA SER A 244 7.31 -23.07 13.27
C SER A 244 7.80 -22.55 11.92
N HIS A 245 7.45 -21.30 11.56
CA HIS A 245 7.94 -20.65 10.35
C HIS A 245 9.44 -20.38 10.38
N LEU A 246 9.97 -19.88 11.49
CA LEU A 246 11.39 -19.54 11.62
C LEU A 246 12.29 -20.75 11.89
N GLY A 247 11.75 -21.88 12.34
CA GLY A 247 12.51 -23.04 12.81
C GLY A 247 13.31 -22.78 14.09
N ARG A 248 13.06 -21.65 14.77
CA ARG A 248 13.65 -21.21 16.04
C ARG A 248 12.67 -20.32 16.77
N ASN A 249 12.90 -20.11 18.07
CA ASN A 249 12.11 -19.14 18.81
C ASN A 249 12.36 -17.72 18.25
N PRO A 250 11.32 -16.91 18.01
CA PRO A 250 11.46 -15.52 17.62
C PRO A 250 12.00 -14.69 18.79
N VAL A 251 12.78 -13.64 18.49
CA VAL A 251 13.03 -12.59 19.49
C VAL A 251 11.79 -11.70 19.62
N GLU A 252 11.71 -10.93 20.70
CA GLU A 252 10.51 -10.15 21.00
C GLU A 252 10.19 -9.13 19.89
N GLU A 253 11.20 -8.49 19.33
CA GLU A 253 11.03 -7.55 18.20
C GLU A 253 10.47 -8.24 16.94
N GLU A 254 10.89 -9.46 16.64
CA GLU A 254 10.36 -10.24 15.50
C GLU A 254 8.90 -10.62 15.74
N PHE A 255 8.55 -10.99 16.97
CA PHE A 255 7.17 -11.31 17.32
C PHE A 255 6.27 -10.07 17.23
N ILE A 256 6.71 -8.91 17.71
CA ILE A 256 5.96 -7.66 17.58
C ILE A 256 5.78 -7.27 16.10
N LEU A 257 6.83 -7.39 15.27
CA LEU A 257 6.71 -7.13 13.83
C LEU A 257 5.72 -8.08 13.17
N PHE A 258 5.74 -9.36 13.55
CA PHE A 258 4.79 -10.35 13.06
C PHE A 258 3.35 -10.04 13.50
N LEU A 259 3.12 -9.57 14.73
CA LEU A 259 1.78 -9.16 15.17
C LEU A 259 1.26 -7.94 14.39
N MET A 260 2.13 -6.99 14.07
CA MET A 260 1.75 -5.74 13.37
C MET A 260 1.57 -5.95 11.86
N HIS A 261 2.48 -6.71 11.24
CA HIS A 261 2.55 -6.93 9.79
C HIS A 261 3.00 -8.38 9.49
N PRO A 262 2.13 -9.39 9.70
CA PRO A 262 2.55 -10.79 9.67
C PRO A 262 3.25 -11.19 8.37
N LYS A 263 2.69 -10.78 7.23
CA LYS A 263 3.26 -11.04 5.90
C LYS A 263 4.61 -10.38 5.70
N ASP A 264 4.63 -9.05 5.83
CA ASP A 264 5.83 -8.26 5.54
C ASP A 264 6.97 -8.63 6.49
N ALA A 265 6.65 -9.03 7.72
CA ALA A 265 7.61 -9.56 8.68
C ALA A 265 8.23 -10.87 8.20
N LEU A 266 7.42 -11.85 7.78
CA LEU A 266 7.92 -13.12 7.24
C LEU A 266 8.79 -12.89 5.99
N ASP A 267 8.32 -12.08 5.05
CA ASP A 267 9.08 -11.72 3.84
C ASP A 267 10.41 -11.03 4.20
N MET A 268 10.41 -10.15 5.21
CA MET A 268 11.62 -9.50 5.71
C MET A 268 12.58 -10.51 6.37
N PHE A 269 12.08 -11.48 7.13
CA PHE A 269 12.90 -12.50 7.77
C PHE A 269 13.57 -13.41 6.74
N GLU A 270 12.82 -13.89 5.75
CA GLU A 270 13.34 -14.67 4.63
C GLU A 270 14.37 -13.87 3.83
N PHE A 271 14.08 -12.59 3.58
CA PHE A 271 15.01 -11.68 2.91
C PHE A 271 16.32 -11.55 3.71
N ARG A 272 16.26 -11.37 5.03
CA ARG A 272 17.45 -11.26 5.89
C ARG A 272 18.21 -12.58 6.02
N GLU A 273 17.53 -13.72 6.03
CA GLU A 273 18.19 -15.02 6.01
C GLU A 273 18.99 -15.20 4.72
N LYS A 274 18.41 -14.82 3.58
CA LYS A 274 19.01 -14.97 2.25
C LYS A 274 20.11 -13.96 1.96
N TYR A 275 19.91 -12.69 2.33
CA TYR A 275 20.77 -11.57 1.92
C TYR A 275 21.49 -10.87 3.09
N GLY A 276 21.21 -11.28 4.32
CA GLY A 276 21.80 -10.68 5.51
C GLY A 276 21.40 -9.22 5.71
N GLU A 277 22.32 -8.45 6.26
CA GLU A 277 22.15 -7.01 6.55
C GLU A 277 22.55 -6.11 5.36
N ALA A 278 22.56 -6.64 4.13
CA ALA A 278 23.01 -5.92 2.93
C ALA A 278 22.37 -4.52 2.76
N PRO A 279 21.06 -4.30 2.99
CA PRO A 279 20.47 -2.97 2.88
C PRO A 279 20.95 -1.95 3.93
N LEU A 280 21.54 -2.42 5.04
CA LEU A 280 21.99 -1.56 6.15
C LEU A 280 23.47 -1.18 6.03
N VAL A 281 24.29 -2.03 5.39
CA VAL A 281 25.75 -1.85 5.34
C VAL A 281 26.27 -1.38 4.00
N LEU A 282 25.53 -1.61 2.91
CA LEU A 282 25.96 -1.16 1.59
C LEU A 282 25.58 0.31 1.36
N PRO A 283 26.45 1.11 0.71
CA PRO A 283 26.07 2.41 0.18
C PRO A 283 24.80 2.32 -0.68
N THR A 284 23.92 3.32 -0.57
CA THR A 284 22.59 3.33 -1.19
C THR A 284 22.65 3.05 -2.70
N ASP A 285 23.59 3.67 -3.42
CA ASP A 285 23.78 3.47 -4.85
C ASP A 285 24.19 2.02 -5.18
N VAL A 286 25.10 1.44 -4.40
CA VAL A 286 25.55 0.05 -4.56
C VAL A 286 24.44 -0.94 -4.20
N TRP A 287 23.74 -0.74 -3.09
CA TRP A 287 22.59 -1.56 -2.70
C TRP A 287 21.55 -1.60 -3.81
N ARG A 288 21.27 -0.45 -4.39
CA ARG A 288 20.11 -0.24 -5.26
C ARG A 288 20.41 -0.47 -6.73
N GLN A 289 21.67 -0.35 -7.13
CA GLN A 289 22.09 -0.44 -8.52
C GLN A 289 23.17 -1.50 -8.79
N GLY A 290 23.79 -2.06 -7.75
CA GLY A 290 24.94 -2.95 -7.85
C GLY A 290 26.20 -2.27 -8.37
N LEU A 291 27.30 -3.03 -8.40
CA LEU A 291 28.53 -2.64 -9.08
C LEU A 291 28.33 -2.74 -10.60
N LYS A 292 28.83 -1.78 -11.37
CA LYS A 292 28.44 -1.60 -12.79
C LYS A 292 29.44 -2.21 -13.76
N LYS A 293 30.73 -2.09 -13.48
CA LYS A 293 31.82 -2.46 -14.37
C LYS A 293 32.81 -3.39 -13.69
N PRO A 294 33.45 -4.31 -14.43
CA PRO A 294 34.63 -5.01 -13.95
C PRO A 294 35.68 -4.03 -13.40
N GLY A 295 36.16 -4.29 -12.19
CA GLY A 295 37.04 -3.42 -11.42
C GLY A 295 36.33 -2.48 -10.45
N ASP A 296 35.02 -2.27 -10.58
CA ASP A 296 34.25 -1.51 -9.59
C ASP A 296 34.31 -2.21 -8.23
N LYS A 297 34.44 -1.40 -7.18
CA LYS A 297 34.68 -1.86 -5.82
C LYS A 297 33.88 -1.04 -4.82
N VAL A 298 33.41 -1.71 -3.78
CA VAL A 298 32.79 -1.10 -2.61
C VAL A 298 33.50 -1.60 -1.36
N ASP A 299 33.80 -0.67 -0.45
CA ASP A 299 34.28 -0.95 0.89
C ASP A 299 33.20 -0.54 1.89
N PHE A 300 32.94 -1.40 2.88
CA PHE A 300 31.94 -1.17 3.93
C PHE A 300 32.33 -1.87 5.23
N GLU A 301 31.69 -1.51 6.33
CA GLU A 301 31.91 -2.15 7.63
C GLU A 301 30.70 -3.04 7.98
N LEU A 302 30.97 -4.22 8.53
CA LEU A 302 29.97 -5.10 9.09
C LEU A 302 30.49 -5.67 10.42
N TRP A 303 29.75 -5.43 11.51
CA TRP A 303 30.09 -5.84 12.87
C TRP A 303 31.51 -5.44 13.31
N GLY A 304 31.92 -4.19 13.03
CA GLY A 304 33.24 -3.66 13.40
C GLY A 304 34.39 -4.16 12.52
N LYS A 305 34.11 -4.90 11.44
CA LYS A 305 35.13 -5.45 10.54
C LYS A 305 35.01 -4.84 9.15
N PRO A 306 36.12 -4.45 8.51
CA PRO A 306 36.08 -3.95 7.14
C PRO A 306 35.85 -5.11 6.16
N TYR A 307 34.98 -4.86 5.19
CA TYR A 307 34.69 -5.72 4.07
C TYR A 307 34.90 -4.95 2.77
N SER A 308 35.26 -5.72 1.76
CA SER A 308 35.62 -5.22 0.45
C SER A 308 35.08 -6.17 -0.60
N ILE A 309 34.21 -5.65 -1.47
CA ILE A 309 33.61 -6.39 -2.58
C ILE A 309 34.00 -5.70 -3.88
N GLU A 310 34.56 -6.48 -4.81
CA GLU A 310 34.93 -6.02 -6.15
C GLU A 310 34.24 -6.90 -7.20
N LEU A 311 33.69 -6.27 -8.23
CA LEU A 311 33.18 -6.97 -9.40
C LEU A 311 34.36 -7.32 -10.32
N VAL A 312 34.70 -8.59 -10.46
CA VAL A 312 35.85 -9.03 -11.27
C VAL A 312 35.46 -9.20 -12.74
N SER A 313 34.34 -9.89 -12.99
CA SER A 313 33.81 -10.05 -14.35
C SER A 313 32.36 -10.49 -14.32
N VAL A 314 31.65 -10.19 -15.41
CA VAL A 314 30.31 -10.70 -15.69
C VAL A 314 30.42 -11.57 -16.94
N GLY A 315 30.10 -12.85 -16.80
CA GLY A 315 30.13 -13.81 -17.90
C GLY A 315 29.05 -13.54 -18.96
N ALA A 316 29.20 -14.15 -20.14
CA ALA A 316 28.13 -14.16 -21.13
C ALA A 316 26.94 -14.98 -20.62
N GLU A 317 25.74 -14.59 -21.03
CA GLU A 317 24.52 -15.33 -20.76
C GLU A 317 24.49 -16.65 -21.54
N HIS A 318 24.21 -17.76 -20.85
CA HIS A 318 23.99 -19.07 -21.45
C HIS A 318 22.75 -19.72 -20.85
N GLU A 319 21.76 -20.04 -21.69
CA GLU A 319 20.45 -20.60 -21.28
C GLU A 319 19.75 -19.81 -20.15
N GLY A 320 19.96 -18.49 -20.13
CA GLY A 320 19.41 -17.61 -19.11
C GLY A 320 20.13 -17.63 -17.77
N LEU A 321 21.37 -18.15 -17.73
CA LEU A 321 22.26 -18.07 -16.59
C LEU A 321 23.46 -17.19 -16.92
N ILE A 322 23.87 -16.36 -15.97
CA ILE A 322 25.10 -15.57 -16.00
C ILE A 322 25.94 -15.95 -14.79
N HIS A 323 27.23 -16.20 -15.01
CA HIS A 323 28.18 -16.35 -13.91
C HIS A 323 28.87 -15.00 -13.66
N VAL A 324 28.71 -14.48 -12.45
CA VAL A 324 29.33 -13.24 -11.97
C VAL A 324 30.49 -13.60 -11.07
N VAL A 325 31.68 -13.16 -11.43
CA VAL A 325 32.89 -13.35 -10.61
C VAL A 325 33.06 -12.11 -9.75
N MET A 326 33.08 -12.30 -8.43
CA MET A 326 33.32 -11.24 -7.46
C MET A 326 34.51 -11.59 -6.58
N ARG A 327 35.19 -10.59 -6.05
CA ARG A 327 36.25 -10.75 -5.05
C ARG A 327 35.76 -10.15 -3.74
N VAL A 328 35.69 -10.98 -2.70
CA VAL A 328 35.27 -10.58 -1.34
C VAL A 328 36.46 -10.77 -0.41
N ASN A 329 37.00 -9.67 0.14
CA ASN A 329 38.20 -9.69 1.00
C ASN A 329 39.34 -10.55 0.42
N ASN A 330 39.71 -10.30 -0.84
CA ASN A 330 40.73 -11.03 -1.61
C ASN A 330 40.41 -12.49 -1.95
N LYS A 331 39.20 -12.98 -1.65
CA LYS A 331 38.74 -14.31 -2.07
C LYS A 331 37.79 -14.19 -3.26
N THR A 332 38.16 -14.79 -4.37
CA THR A 332 37.29 -14.88 -5.54
C THR A 332 36.15 -15.85 -5.28
N ARG A 333 34.93 -15.43 -5.61
CA ARG A 333 33.70 -16.22 -5.58
C ARG A 333 32.98 -16.07 -6.92
N VAL A 334 32.33 -17.15 -7.34
CA VAL A 334 31.49 -17.16 -8.54
C VAL A 334 30.05 -17.30 -8.08
N TYR A 335 29.21 -16.38 -8.52
CA TYR A 335 27.78 -16.36 -8.26
C TYR A 335 27.04 -16.64 -9.56
N THR A 336 26.06 -17.53 -9.54
CA THR A 336 25.18 -17.77 -10.67
C THR A 336 23.95 -16.91 -10.52
N VAL A 337 23.64 -16.12 -11.54
CA VAL A 337 22.50 -15.21 -11.59
C VAL A 337 21.59 -15.63 -12.73
N GLU A 338 20.31 -15.86 -12.42
CA GLU A 338 19.29 -16.15 -13.42
C GLU A 338 18.84 -14.85 -14.11
N THR A 339 18.70 -14.90 -15.44
CA THR A 339 18.15 -13.81 -16.24
C THR A 339 16.66 -14.08 -16.54
N PRO A 340 15.92 -13.10 -17.09
CA PRO A 340 14.55 -13.34 -17.55
C PRO A 340 14.40 -14.43 -18.63
N ARG A 341 15.50 -14.83 -19.29
CA ARG A 341 15.52 -15.92 -20.28
C ARG A 341 15.82 -17.29 -19.67
N ALA A 342 16.10 -17.36 -18.36
CA ALA A 342 16.13 -18.63 -17.66
C ALA A 342 14.78 -19.31 -17.94
N LYS A 343 14.79 -20.62 -18.23
CA LYS A 343 13.56 -21.36 -18.47
C LYS A 343 12.65 -21.21 -17.24
N LYS A 344 11.69 -20.28 -17.32
CA LYS A 344 10.64 -20.17 -16.32
C LYS A 344 9.89 -21.49 -16.34
N ILE A 345 9.65 -22.04 -15.15
CA ILE A 345 8.72 -23.15 -14.99
C ILE A 345 7.42 -22.72 -15.67
N GLU A 346 6.95 -23.51 -16.63
CA GLU A 346 5.76 -23.18 -17.42
C GLU A 346 4.58 -23.05 -16.45
N ILE A 347 3.97 -21.86 -16.41
CA ILE A 347 2.81 -21.62 -15.54
C ILE A 347 1.66 -22.46 -16.09
N ARG A 348 1.29 -23.52 -15.36
CA ARG A 348 0.10 -24.31 -15.67
C ARG A 348 -1.13 -23.45 -15.41
N MET A 349 -2.00 -23.34 -16.40
CA MET A 349 -3.30 -22.68 -16.28
C MET A 349 -4.37 -23.74 -15.99
N ALA A 350 -5.34 -23.40 -15.15
CA ALA A 350 -6.49 -24.26 -14.89
C ALA A 350 -7.38 -24.34 -16.15
N LYS A 351 -7.71 -25.56 -16.58
CA LYS A 351 -8.48 -25.86 -17.81
C LYS A 351 -9.74 -26.67 -17.54
N GLY A 352 -9.82 -27.37 -16.41
CA GLY A 352 -10.92 -28.27 -16.07
C GLY A 352 -11.71 -27.84 -14.82
N LEU A 353 -12.88 -28.45 -14.63
CA LEU A 353 -13.71 -28.23 -13.42
C LEU A 353 -13.05 -28.74 -12.13
N SER A 354 -12.11 -29.68 -12.26
CA SER A 354 -11.29 -30.23 -11.18
C SER A 354 -10.01 -29.43 -10.93
N GLU A 355 -9.77 -28.36 -11.69
CA GLU A 355 -8.57 -27.54 -11.60
C GLU A 355 -8.95 -26.15 -11.09
N ILE A 356 -8.45 -25.78 -9.92
CA ILE A 356 -8.77 -24.49 -9.29
C ILE A 356 -7.73 -23.48 -9.72
N GLY A 357 -8.16 -22.47 -10.48
CA GLY A 357 -7.33 -21.36 -10.93
C GLY A 357 -7.34 -20.18 -9.96
N ALA A 358 -6.31 -19.33 -10.02
CA ALA A 358 -6.30 -18.06 -9.31
C ALA A 358 -7.37 -17.12 -9.88
N PRO A 359 -8.23 -16.50 -9.05
CA PRO A 359 -9.30 -15.65 -9.53
C PRO A 359 -8.81 -14.29 -10.04
N ILE A 360 -7.66 -13.83 -9.56
CA ILE A 360 -7.01 -12.54 -9.90
C ILE A 360 -5.49 -12.67 -9.75
N ASN A 361 -4.76 -11.68 -10.26
CA ASN A 361 -3.33 -11.55 -10.00
C ASN A 361 -3.07 -11.17 -8.53
N GLY A 362 -2.19 -11.89 -7.84
CA GLY A 362 -1.84 -11.57 -6.45
C GLY A 362 -0.88 -12.60 -5.84
N ASN A 363 -0.67 -12.53 -4.53
CA ASN A 363 0.20 -13.46 -3.81
C ASN A 363 -0.65 -14.47 -3.02
N ILE A 364 -0.25 -15.74 -3.01
CA ILE A 364 -0.87 -16.75 -2.14
C ILE A 364 -0.50 -16.45 -0.70
N TRP A 365 -1.47 -15.89 0.03
CA TRP A 365 -1.32 -15.48 1.43
C TRP A 365 -1.41 -16.67 2.38
N ARG A 366 -2.29 -17.63 2.07
CA ARG A 366 -2.52 -18.82 2.90
C ARG A 366 -2.91 -20.01 2.03
N ILE A 367 -2.47 -21.21 2.42
CA ILE A 367 -2.94 -22.48 1.86
C ILE A 367 -3.67 -23.21 2.99
N GLY A 368 -4.99 -23.29 2.91
CA GLY A 368 -5.89 -23.68 4.00
C GLY A 368 -6.65 -22.50 4.61
N ASN A 369 -7.29 -22.73 5.75
CA ASN A 369 -8.15 -21.75 6.44
C ASN A 369 -7.83 -21.65 7.94
N PRO A 370 -8.24 -20.57 8.63
CA PRO A 370 -7.89 -20.36 10.05
C PRO A 370 -8.44 -21.43 11.01
N GLU A 371 -9.56 -22.07 10.65
CA GLU A 371 -10.21 -23.08 11.47
C GLU A 371 -9.47 -24.43 11.44
N ARG A 372 -9.05 -24.85 10.24
CA ARG A 372 -8.46 -26.16 9.97
C ARG A 372 -6.93 -26.15 9.89
N GLY A 373 -6.33 -24.99 9.61
CA GLY A 373 -4.90 -24.83 9.38
C GLY A 373 -4.47 -25.21 7.96
N ALA A 374 -3.19 -25.54 7.80
CA ALA A 374 -2.59 -25.79 6.49
C ALA A 374 -3.08 -27.10 5.85
N LEU A 375 -3.57 -27.01 4.62
CA LEU A 375 -4.04 -28.17 3.85
C LEU A 375 -2.88 -28.93 3.18
N LYS A 376 -3.04 -30.24 3.04
CA LYS A 376 -2.07 -31.16 2.43
C LYS A 376 -2.72 -31.99 1.32
N ILE A 377 -1.88 -32.54 0.45
CA ILE A 377 -2.32 -33.53 -0.54
C ILE A 377 -2.94 -34.73 0.20
N GLY A 378 -4.13 -35.13 -0.23
CA GLY A 378 -4.93 -36.20 0.37
C GLY A 378 -6.04 -35.71 1.30
N ASP A 379 -6.07 -34.44 1.68
CA ASP A 379 -7.13 -33.90 2.53
C ASP A 379 -8.49 -33.83 1.80
N ILE A 380 -9.56 -34.17 2.51
CA ILE A 380 -10.95 -34.02 2.03
C ILE A 380 -11.43 -32.62 2.38
N VAL A 381 -11.91 -31.88 1.39
CA VAL A 381 -12.49 -30.53 1.52
C VAL A 381 -13.95 -30.54 1.10
N HIS A 382 -14.76 -29.71 1.75
CA HIS A 382 -16.18 -29.61 1.49
C HIS A 382 -16.54 -28.44 0.58
N LYS A 383 -17.65 -28.55 -0.15
CA LYS A 383 -18.14 -27.45 -0.99
C LYS A 383 -18.29 -26.16 -0.17
N GLY A 384 -17.63 -25.10 -0.61
CA GLY A 384 -17.64 -23.78 0.03
C GLY A 384 -16.57 -23.59 1.11
N GLU A 385 -15.80 -24.62 1.45
CA GLU A 385 -14.66 -24.52 2.36
C GLU A 385 -13.54 -23.68 1.71
N GLU A 386 -12.98 -22.73 2.45
CA GLU A 386 -11.81 -21.98 2.01
C GLU A 386 -10.58 -22.89 2.00
N ILE A 387 -9.95 -23.01 0.83
CA ILE A 387 -8.78 -23.86 0.59
C ILE A 387 -7.49 -23.06 0.39
N ALA A 388 -7.61 -21.76 0.10
CA ALA A 388 -6.49 -20.83 0.09
C ALA A 388 -7.00 -19.39 0.21
N ASN A 389 -6.10 -18.48 0.54
CA ASN A 389 -6.35 -17.05 0.51
C ASN A 389 -5.30 -16.37 -0.37
N LEU A 390 -5.74 -15.42 -1.20
CA LEU A 390 -4.90 -14.66 -2.11
C LEU A 390 -4.98 -13.17 -1.77
N GLU A 391 -3.84 -12.52 -1.59
CA GLU A 391 -3.76 -11.08 -1.35
C GLU A 391 -3.44 -10.34 -2.65
N ALA A 392 -4.30 -9.40 -3.03
CA ALA A 392 -4.11 -8.52 -4.18
C ALA A 392 -4.51 -7.10 -3.80
N MET A 393 -3.65 -6.13 -4.12
CA MET A 393 -3.89 -4.70 -3.81
C MET A 393 -4.22 -4.44 -2.33
N LYS A 394 -3.54 -5.14 -1.40
CA LYS A 394 -3.80 -5.09 0.06
C LYS A 394 -5.19 -5.58 0.48
N MET A 395 -5.88 -6.35 -0.37
CA MET A 395 -7.14 -7.00 -0.07
C MET A 395 -6.99 -8.52 -0.11
N GLU A 396 -7.55 -9.21 0.88
CA GLU A 396 -7.62 -10.67 0.94
C GLU A 396 -8.78 -11.20 0.08
N ASN A 397 -8.54 -12.29 -0.65
CA ASN A 397 -9.50 -12.96 -1.52
C ASN A 397 -9.50 -14.46 -1.21
N ALA A 398 -10.57 -14.94 -0.58
CA ALA A 398 -10.74 -16.35 -0.28
C ALA A 398 -10.98 -17.17 -1.55
N ILE A 399 -10.27 -18.30 -1.67
CA ILE A 399 -10.43 -19.31 -2.72
C ILE A 399 -11.13 -20.51 -2.08
N VAL A 400 -12.30 -20.87 -2.61
CA VAL A 400 -13.17 -21.90 -2.03
C VAL A 400 -13.26 -23.15 -2.90
N ALA A 401 -13.49 -24.30 -2.27
CA ALA A 401 -13.74 -25.55 -2.97
C ALA A 401 -15.13 -25.53 -3.67
N PRO A 402 -15.22 -25.84 -4.98
CA PRO A 402 -16.48 -25.78 -5.72
C PRO A 402 -17.43 -26.97 -5.47
N PHE A 403 -16.91 -28.07 -4.94
CA PHE A 403 -17.65 -29.30 -4.60
C PHE A 403 -16.86 -30.11 -3.56
N ASP A 404 -17.51 -31.11 -2.95
CA ASP A 404 -16.84 -32.04 -2.04
C ASP A 404 -15.78 -32.86 -2.78
N ALA A 405 -14.54 -32.79 -2.31
CA ALA A 405 -13.38 -33.28 -3.06
C ALA A 405 -12.22 -33.70 -2.16
N GLN A 406 -11.32 -34.51 -2.71
CA GLN A 406 -9.99 -34.75 -2.18
C GLN A 406 -8.94 -33.93 -2.95
N ILE A 407 -8.01 -33.30 -2.22
CA ILE A 407 -6.89 -32.57 -2.84
C ILE A 407 -5.87 -33.57 -3.39
N THR A 408 -5.64 -33.55 -4.70
CA THR A 408 -4.66 -34.45 -5.36
C THR A 408 -3.36 -33.76 -5.71
N GLU A 409 -3.38 -32.43 -5.91
CA GLU A 409 -2.18 -31.64 -6.18
C GLU A 409 -2.31 -30.23 -5.58
N ILE A 410 -1.21 -29.71 -5.03
CA ILE A 410 -1.04 -28.29 -4.66
C ILE A 410 0.07 -27.74 -5.55
N CYS A 411 -0.29 -26.87 -6.50
CA CYS A 411 0.59 -26.42 -7.60
C CYS A 411 1.33 -25.10 -7.29
N VAL A 412 1.10 -24.53 -6.11
CA VAL A 412 1.66 -23.24 -5.68
C VAL A 412 2.28 -23.34 -4.31
N LYS A 413 3.15 -22.37 -3.99
CA LYS A 413 3.77 -22.24 -2.67
C LYS A 413 3.18 -21.05 -1.93
N LEU A 414 3.24 -21.09 -0.61
CA LEU A 414 2.97 -19.93 0.23
C LEU A 414 3.85 -18.75 -0.24
N ASN A 415 3.29 -17.54 -0.21
CA ASN A 415 3.91 -16.29 -0.66
C ASN A 415 4.29 -16.21 -2.15
N SER A 416 3.92 -17.19 -2.96
CA SER A 416 4.16 -17.11 -4.41
C SER A 416 3.17 -16.17 -5.10
N PHE A 417 3.69 -15.35 -6.01
CA PHE A 417 2.88 -14.55 -6.91
C PHE A 417 2.24 -15.44 -7.98
N VAL A 418 0.94 -15.27 -8.20
CA VAL A 418 0.14 -15.99 -9.19
C VAL A 418 -0.57 -15.01 -10.12
N ILE A 419 -0.78 -15.43 -11.36
CA ILE A 419 -1.58 -14.68 -12.34
C ILE A 419 -3.00 -15.26 -12.44
N GLU A 420 -3.97 -14.44 -12.84
CA GLU A 420 -5.35 -14.85 -13.07
C GLU A 420 -5.40 -16.08 -14.00
N GLY A 421 -6.09 -17.13 -13.55
CA GLY A 421 -6.22 -18.42 -14.22
C GLY A 421 -5.08 -19.43 -13.97
N GLN A 422 -4.01 -19.04 -13.26
CA GLN A 422 -2.93 -19.97 -12.89
C GLN A 422 -3.45 -21.08 -11.98
N LEU A 423 -3.09 -22.33 -12.28
CA LEU A 423 -3.47 -23.51 -11.52
C LEU A 423 -2.91 -23.46 -10.09
N LEU A 424 -3.80 -23.54 -9.11
CA LEU A 424 -3.51 -23.55 -7.68
C LEU A 424 -3.64 -24.94 -7.07
N PHE A 425 -4.76 -25.62 -7.36
CA PHE A 425 -5.08 -26.95 -6.83
C PHE A 425 -5.66 -27.85 -7.90
N VAL A 426 -5.43 -29.15 -7.75
CA VAL A 426 -6.19 -30.20 -8.46
C VAL A 426 -7.04 -30.95 -7.43
N LEU A 427 -8.34 -31.07 -7.73
CA LEU A 427 -9.36 -31.67 -6.87
C LEU A 427 -9.99 -32.88 -7.56
N GLU A 428 -10.02 -34.01 -6.86
CA GLU A 428 -10.75 -35.20 -7.29
C GLU A 428 -12.07 -35.29 -6.52
N LYS A 429 -13.16 -35.58 -7.22
CA LYS A 429 -14.48 -35.64 -6.60
C LYS A 429 -14.53 -36.80 -5.59
N SER A 430 -14.88 -36.48 -4.34
CA SER A 430 -14.97 -37.47 -3.26
C SER A 430 -16.25 -38.30 -3.32
#